data_AF-A0A7S3ZVF6-F1
#
_entry.id   AF-A0A7S3ZVF6-F1
#
_cell.length_a   1.000
_cell.length_b   1.000
_cell.length_c   1.000
_cell.angle_alpha   90.00
_cell.angle_beta   90.00
_cell.angle_gamma   90.00
#
_symmetry.space_group_name_H-M   'P 1'
#
loop_
_entity.id
_entity.type
_entity.pdbx_description
1 polymer ?
#
loop_
_entity_poly.entity_id
_entity_poly.type
_entity_poly.pdbx_seq_one_letter_code
_entity_poly.pdbx_strand_id
1 'polypeptide(L)'
;MALGARNLISTQVFAESRFSGLPVMRPLWAEFPSDSGALLLDDQWMVGSALLVKPVTEQGASHVDAYLPPGRWYEVHGAAPLTHDSRGQRVRAKAPIEGTAPLFQRGNTIIARQRRLRRSTVAMATDPYELTVALDANGAAAGEVFLDDGVSFDFVRGGFARTAFSYANGKLSAAPAHECDARARALGVEAADGGGFAPANVVERIVVLGLPASPKAVAVAGRAVDFSWTAGALTIRRPDLPMAGAWAVDFTF
;
A
#
# COMPACT_ATOMS: atom_id res chain seq x y z
N MET A 1 8.28 23.54 1.57
CA MET A 1 7.18 23.09 0.69
C MET A 1 7.24 21.56 0.61
N ALA A 2 6.71 20.85 1.62
CA ALA A 2 6.71 19.38 1.68
C ALA A 2 5.33 18.85 1.27
N LEU A 3 5.18 18.49 -0.01
CA LEU A 3 3.95 17.97 -0.61
C LEU A 3 3.99 16.45 -0.89
N GLY A 4 5.10 15.76 -0.56
CA GLY A 4 5.36 14.39 -1.00
C GLY A 4 4.62 13.25 -0.29
N ALA A 5 4.18 13.43 0.96
CA ALA A 5 3.64 12.34 1.78
C ALA A 5 2.10 12.37 1.98
N ARG A 6 1.40 13.30 1.32
CA ARG A 6 0.10 13.80 1.85
C ARG A 6 -1.09 12.83 1.79
N ASN A 7 -1.03 11.75 1.01
CA ASN A 7 -2.16 10.82 0.86
C ASN A 7 -1.77 9.33 0.96
N LEU A 8 -0.64 9.02 1.62
CA LEU A 8 -0.10 7.66 1.70
C LEU A 8 -0.50 6.91 2.98
N ILE A 9 -0.99 7.63 4.00
CA ILE A 9 -1.41 7.02 5.25
C ILE A 9 -2.89 6.65 5.11
N SER A 10 -3.12 5.39 4.74
CA SER A 10 -4.45 4.80 4.67
C SER A 10 -5.04 4.67 6.07
N THR A 11 -6.36 4.87 6.22
CA THR A 11 -7.15 4.46 7.41
C THR A 11 -6.82 3.04 7.87
N GLN A 12 -6.39 2.19 6.94
CA GLN A 12 -5.91 0.83 7.20
C GLN A 12 -4.85 0.74 8.31
N VAL A 13 -3.81 1.59 8.33
CA VAL A 13 -2.72 1.41 9.31
C VAL A 13 -3.14 1.80 10.72
N PHE A 14 -4.08 2.73 10.86
CA PHE A 14 -4.69 3.07 12.14
C PHE A 14 -5.68 1.98 12.60
N ALA A 15 -6.46 1.42 11.67
CA ALA A 15 -7.31 0.26 11.95
C ALA A 15 -6.47 -0.93 12.43
N GLU A 16 -5.40 -1.27 11.72
CA GLU A 16 -4.46 -2.32 12.11
C GLU A 16 -3.88 -2.06 13.50
N SER A 17 -3.45 -0.83 13.78
CA SER A 17 -2.95 -0.44 15.11
C SER A 17 -4.00 -0.65 16.20
N ARG A 18 -5.25 -0.26 15.94
CA ARG A 18 -6.37 -0.43 16.88
C ARG A 18 -6.70 -1.90 17.15
N PHE A 19 -6.64 -2.76 16.14
CA PHE A 19 -7.02 -4.17 16.27
C PHE A 19 -5.88 -5.06 16.77
N SER A 20 -4.63 -4.77 16.39
CA SER A 20 -3.47 -5.61 16.71
C SER A 20 -2.55 -5.05 17.81
N GLY A 21 -2.63 -3.75 18.09
CA GLY A 21 -1.69 -3.03 18.95
C GLY A 21 -0.36 -2.67 18.28
N LEU A 22 -0.18 -2.97 16.98
CA LEU A 22 1.04 -2.61 16.26
C LEU A 22 1.14 -1.08 16.06
N PRO A 23 2.33 -0.46 16.22
CA PRO A 23 2.50 0.95 15.91
C PRO A 23 2.22 1.27 14.44
N VAL A 24 1.69 2.47 14.18
CA VAL A 24 1.54 2.98 12.81
C VAL A 24 2.91 3.24 12.17
N MET A 25 3.80 3.91 12.91
CA MET A 25 5.21 4.06 12.57
C MET A 25 6.03 3.05 13.35
N ARG A 26 6.67 2.11 12.66
CA ARG A 26 7.39 0.99 13.28
C ARG A 26 8.89 1.16 13.08
N PRO A 27 9.71 1.09 14.13
CA PRO A 27 11.14 0.98 13.94
C PRO A 27 11.46 -0.34 13.20
N LEU A 28 12.55 -0.36 12.43
CA LEU A 28 12.85 -1.52 11.58
C LEU A 28 13.05 -2.81 12.39
N TRP A 29 13.66 -2.74 13.58
CA TRP A 29 13.84 -3.92 14.43
C TRP A 29 12.50 -4.56 14.85
N ALA A 30 11.41 -3.81 14.92
CA ALA A 30 10.10 -4.33 15.30
C ALA A 30 9.42 -5.06 14.13
N GLU A 31 9.58 -4.55 12.91
CA GLU A 31 9.03 -5.15 11.69
C GLU A 31 9.91 -6.30 11.15
N PHE A 32 11.23 -6.21 11.36
CA PHE A 32 12.24 -7.16 10.89
C PHE A 32 13.10 -7.68 12.05
N PRO A 33 12.51 -8.39 13.04
CA PRO A 33 13.23 -8.81 14.24
C PRO A 33 14.39 -9.77 13.98
N SER A 34 14.33 -10.52 12.87
CA SER A 34 15.40 -11.44 12.47
C SER A 34 16.55 -10.77 11.70
N ASP A 35 16.42 -9.48 11.36
CA ASP A 35 17.44 -8.74 10.64
C ASP A 35 18.35 -7.99 11.62
N SER A 36 19.55 -8.52 11.85
CA SER A 36 20.52 -7.89 12.74
C SER A 36 20.96 -6.50 12.28
N GLY A 37 20.90 -6.21 10.97
CA GLY A 37 21.25 -4.91 10.41
C GLY A 37 20.22 -3.82 10.75
N ALA A 38 19.00 -4.22 11.11
CA ALA A 38 17.91 -3.33 11.50
C ALA A 38 17.91 -2.91 12.98
N LEU A 39 18.66 -3.62 13.84
CA LEU A 39 18.55 -3.49 15.31
C LEU A 39 18.89 -2.10 15.84
N LEU A 40 19.92 -1.47 15.28
CA LEU A 40 20.44 -0.17 15.75
C LEU A 40 20.02 1.00 14.86
N LEU A 41 19.12 0.78 13.90
CA LEU A 41 18.64 1.85 13.03
C LEU A 41 17.51 2.62 13.72
N ASP A 42 17.73 3.91 13.93
CA ASP A 42 16.79 4.85 14.54
C ASP A 42 16.43 6.03 13.61
N ASP A 43 17.04 6.08 12.43
CA ASP A 43 16.95 7.18 11.46
C ASP A 43 16.11 6.83 10.21
N GLN A 44 15.35 5.74 10.30
CA GLN A 44 14.37 5.28 9.30
C GLN A 44 13.32 4.39 9.95
N TRP A 45 12.13 4.33 9.36
CA TRP A 45 11.01 3.58 9.92
C TRP A 45 10.09 3.06 8.83
N MET A 46 9.24 2.11 9.22
CA MET A 46 8.12 1.64 8.40
C MET A 46 6.84 2.40 8.74
N VAL A 47 5.98 2.63 7.75
CA VAL A 47 4.57 3.03 7.92
C VAL A 47 3.71 1.83 7.58
N GLY A 48 3.06 1.26 8.59
CA GLY A 48 2.53 -0.11 8.52
C GLY A 48 3.66 -1.10 8.17
N SER A 49 3.32 -2.15 7.42
CA SER A 49 4.30 -3.14 6.92
C SER A 49 4.80 -2.85 5.49
N ALA A 50 4.26 -1.80 4.83
CA ALA A 50 4.37 -1.64 3.38
C ALA A 50 5.29 -0.51 2.90
N LEU A 51 5.49 0.55 3.70
CA LEU A 51 6.26 1.71 3.27
C LEU A 51 7.46 1.94 4.18
N LEU A 52 8.67 2.01 3.62
CA LEU A 52 9.89 2.42 4.33
C LEU A 52 10.20 3.89 4.04
N VAL A 53 10.40 4.66 5.09
CA VAL A 53 10.69 6.10 5.02
C VAL A 53 12.11 6.36 5.50
N LYS A 54 12.90 7.05 4.67
CA LYS A 54 14.23 7.57 5.02
C LYS A 54 14.24 9.10 4.85
N PRO A 55 14.00 9.89 5.91
CA PRO A 55 14.01 11.34 5.80
C PRO A 55 15.44 11.88 5.56
N VAL A 56 15.51 13.10 5.03
CA VAL A 56 16.76 13.88 4.98
C VAL A 56 16.84 14.74 6.24
N THR A 57 17.84 14.49 7.08
CA THR A 57 18.03 15.21 8.37
C THR A 57 19.33 16.02 8.40
N GLU A 58 20.14 15.96 7.34
CA GLU A 58 21.40 16.69 7.21
C GLU A 58 21.25 17.90 6.28
N GLN A 59 21.76 19.06 6.71
CA GLN A 59 21.71 20.28 5.91
C GLN A 59 22.54 20.11 4.62
N GLY A 60 21.94 20.48 3.48
CA GLY A 60 22.61 20.46 2.18
C GLY A 60 22.76 19.07 1.54
N ALA A 61 22.28 18.00 2.21
CA ALA A 61 22.28 16.67 1.62
C ALA A 61 21.35 16.61 0.40
N SER A 62 21.83 15.98 -0.67
CA SER A 62 21.07 15.70 -1.90
C SER A 62 20.79 14.21 -2.10
N HIS A 63 21.29 13.37 -1.19
CA HIS A 63 21.17 11.92 -1.17
C HIS A 63 21.14 11.44 0.28
N VAL A 64 20.57 10.27 0.51
CA VAL A 64 20.61 9.56 1.79
C VAL A 64 20.92 8.09 1.55
N ASP A 65 21.63 7.47 2.49
CA ASP A 65 21.88 6.03 2.47
C ASP A 65 20.78 5.31 3.25
N ALA A 66 19.76 4.83 2.54
CA ALA A 66 18.65 4.09 3.11
C ALA A 66 19.03 2.61 3.25
N TYR A 67 18.94 2.05 4.45
CA TYR A 67 19.05 0.61 4.64
C TYR A 67 17.76 -0.07 4.16
N LEU A 68 17.86 -1.05 3.27
CA LEU A 68 16.72 -1.84 2.83
C LEU A 68 16.85 -3.24 3.43
N PRO A 69 15.93 -3.67 4.30
CA PRO A 69 15.89 -5.06 4.79
C PRO A 69 15.79 -6.08 3.64
N PRO A 70 16.12 -7.36 3.87
CA PRO A 70 15.99 -8.40 2.85
C PRO A 70 14.60 -8.44 2.21
N GLY A 71 14.57 -8.47 0.88
CA GLY A 71 13.34 -8.46 0.08
C GLY A 71 13.39 -7.49 -1.09
N ARG A 72 12.31 -7.47 -1.87
CA ARG A 72 12.14 -6.54 -2.99
C ARG A 72 11.55 -5.22 -2.50
N TRP A 73 12.07 -4.11 -3.02
CA TRP A 73 11.62 -2.75 -2.69
C TRP A 73 11.50 -1.90 -3.95
N TYR A 74 10.52 -1.00 -3.97
CA TYR A 74 10.24 -0.11 -5.08
C TYR A 74 10.32 1.34 -4.64
N GLU A 75 11.13 2.16 -5.28
CA GLU A 75 11.10 3.60 -5.06
C GLU A 75 9.74 4.18 -5.49
N VAL A 76 9.05 4.83 -4.56
CA VAL A 76 7.70 5.39 -4.79
C VAL A 76 7.76 6.70 -5.58
N HIS A 77 8.87 7.42 -5.48
CA HIS A 77 9.08 8.72 -6.10
C HIS A 77 10.16 8.62 -7.17
N GLY A 78 9.83 8.95 -8.42
CA GLY A 78 10.76 8.90 -9.55
C GLY A 78 10.03 8.87 -10.90
N ALA A 79 10.75 9.18 -11.97
CA ALA A 79 10.21 9.09 -13.34
C ALA A 79 10.01 7.63 -13.80
N ALA A 80 10.72 6.69 -13.17
CA ALA A 80 10.59 5.25 -13.36
C ALA A 80 10.68 4.55 -11.99
N PRO A 81 9.92 3.47 -11.76
CA PRO A 81 10.01 2.69 -10.53
C PRO A 81 11.36 1.97 -10.49
N LEU A 82 12.30 2.49 -9.70
CA LEU A 82 13.54 1.78 -9.40
C LEU A 82 13.24 0.63 -8.45
N THR A 83 13.67 -0.57 -8.83
CA THR A 83 13.48 -1.80 -8.04
C THR A 83 14.80 -2.18 -7.40
N HIS A 84 14.75 -2.52 -6.11
CA HIS A 84 15.89 -2.96 -5.31
C HIS A 84 15.60 -4.35 -4.76
N ASP A 85 16.35 -5.34 -5.22
CA ASP A 85 16.37 -6.68 -4.62
C ASP A 85 17.43 -6.71 -3.52
N SER A 86 16.99 -6.44 -2.29
CA SER A 86 17.86 -6.29 -1.14
C SER A 86 18.13 -7.61 -0.43
N ARG A 87 19.36 -7.78 0.03
CA ARG A 87 19.83 -8.81 0.97
C ARG A 87 20.18 -8.22 2.34
N GLY A 88 19.70 -7.01 2.63
CA GLY A 88 20.06 -6.26 3.84
C GLY A 88 21.24 -5.31 3.59
N GLN A 89 21.12 -4.43 2.59
CA GLN A 89 22.15 -3.45 2.26
C GLN A 89 21.63 -2.00 2.29
N ARG A 90 22.57 -1.05 2.32
CA ARG A 90 22.26 0.37 2.09
C ARG A 90 22.19 0.68 0.60
N VAL A 91 21.21 1.49 0.22
CA VAL A 91 21.04 2.04 -1.12
C VAL A 91 21.14 3.56 -1.04
N ARG A 92 21.96 4.13 -1.93
CA ARG A 92 22.11 5.58 -2.05
C ARG A 92 20.95 6.15 -2.85
N ALA A 93 19.98 6.71 -2.16
CA ALA A 93 18.76 7.26 -2.74
C ALA A 93 18.88 8.76 -2.99
N LYS A 94 18.35 9.24 -4.13
CA LYS A 94 18.29 10.67 -4.44
C LYS A 94 17.28 11.37 -3.56
N ALA A 95 17.68 12.50 -2.97
CA ALA A 95 16.85 13.30 -2.09
C ALA A 95 17.12 14.81 -2.29
N PRO A 96 16.88 15.36 -3.50
CA PRO A 96 17.08 16.79 -3.75
C PRO A 96 16.09 17.62 -2.94
N ILE A 97 16.49 18.84 -2.56
CA ILE A 97 15.66 19.74 -1.73
C ILE A 97 14.32 20.11 -2.37
N GLU A 98 14.25 20.15 -3.70
CA GLU A 98 13.04 20.42 -4.47
C GLU A 98 12.14 19.18 -4.62
N GLY A 99 12.65 18.01 -4.22
CA GLY A 99 11.97 16.73 -4.35
C GLY A 99 11.33 16.24 -3.06
N THR A 100 11.04 14.95 -3.05
CA THR A 100 10.46 14.24 -1.91
C THR A 100 11.53 13.42 -1.20
N ALA A 101 11.41 13.29 0.13
CA ALA A 101 12.24 12.34 0.87
C ALA A 101 12.09 10.92 0.29
N PRO A 102 13.15 10.11 0.28
CA PRO A 102 13.06 8.74 -0.19
C PRO A 102 12.01 7.92 0.55
N LEU A 103 11.20 7.25 -0.26
CA LEU A 103 10.09 6.41 0.16
C LEU A 103 10.11 5.15 -0.69
N PHE A 104 10.08 4.00 -0.03
CA PHE A 104 10.12 2.70 -0.69
C PHE A 104 8.89 1.89 -0.33
N GLN A 105 8.20 1.33 -1.33
CA GLN A 105 7.17 0.34 -1.12
C GLN A 105 7.79 -1.05 -1.12
N ARG A 106 7.49 -1.85 -0.09
CA ARG A 106 7.92 -3.24 0.02
C ARG A 106 7.19 -4.10 -1.01
N GLY A 107 7.87 -5.05 -1.62
CA GLY A 107 7.24 -6.12 -2.40
C GLY A 107 6.32 -6.97 -1.53
N ASN A 108 5.45 -7.74 -2.17
CA ASN A 108 4.34 -8.44 -1.52
C ASN A 108 3.27 -7.51 -0.90
N THR A 109 3.13 -6.26 -1.38
CA THR A 109 2.18 -5.30 -0.78
C THR A 109 1.27 -4.64 -1.81
N ILE A 110 0.03 -4.38 -1.41
CA ILE A 110 -0.94 -3.58 -2.18
C ILE A 110 -1.36 -2.39 -1.33
N ILE A 111 -1.13 -1.17 -1.84
CA ILE A 111 -1.49 0.08 -1.16
C ILE A 111 -2.62 0.76 -1.91
N ALA A 112 -3.70 1.08 -1.19
CA ALA A 112 -4.77 1.95 -1.67
C ALA A 112 -4.48 3.41 -1.27
N ARG A 113 -4.50 4.33 -2.23
CA ARG A 113 -4.30 5.77 -1.97
C ARG A 113 -5.21 6.65 -2.83
N GLN A 114 -5.72 7.74 -2.26
CA GLN A 114 -6.43 8.77 -3.03
C GLN A 114 -5.42 9.75 -3.62
N ARG A 115 -5.45 9.99 -4.93
CA ARG A 115 -4.43 10.82 -5.60
C ARG A 115 -4.86 12.25 -5.88
N ARG A 116 -6.15 12.53 -5.80
CA ARG A 116 -6.70 13.85 -6.04
C ARG A 116 -6.28 14.77 -4.90
N LEU A 117 -5.64 15.88 -5.26
CA LEU A 117 -5.29 16.90 -4.29
C LEU A 117 -6.56 17.67 -3.92
N ARG A 118 -6.91 17.66 -2.65
CA ARG A 118 -8.02 18.44 -2.07
C ARG A 118 -7.51 19.33 -0.96
N ARG A 119 -8.36 20.26 -0.51
CA ARG A 119 -8.05 21.21 0.57
C ARG A 119 -8.25 20.62 1.97
N SER A 120 -8.97 19.50 2.09
CA SER A 120 -9.24 18.81 3.36
C SER A 120 -9.54 17.33 3.11
N THR A 121 -9.40 16.50 4.15
CA THR A 121 -9.79 15.08 4.12
C THR A 121 -11.29 14.90 3.89
N VAL A 122 -12.12 15.78 4.44
CA VAL A 122 -13.58 15.79 4.17
C VAL A 122 -13.88 15.94 2.68
N ALA A 123 -13.15 16.82 1.98
CA ALA A 123 -13.29 16.98 0.54
C ALA A 123 -12.72 15.81 -0.27
N MET A 124 -11.92 14.93 0.35
CA MET A 124 -11.42 13.68 -0.23
C MET A 124 -12.33 12.49 0.06
N ALA A 125 -13.31 12.58 0.97
CA ALA A 125 -14.05 11.43 1.48
C ALA A 125 -14.63 10.53 0.37
N THR A 126 -15.10 11.13 -0.72
CA THR A 126 -15.68 10.43 -1.88
C THR A 126 -14.74 10.32 -3.08
N ASP A 127 -13.48 10.74 -2.95
CA ASP A 127 -12.53 10.62 -4.06
C ASP A 127 -12.19 9.15 -4.33
N PRO A 128 -11.95 8.79 -5.59
CA PRO A 128 -11.54 7.45 -5.95
C PRO A 128 -10.10 7.14 -5.52
N TYR A 129 -9.83 5.84 -5.47
CA TYR A 129 -8.55 5.28 -5.06
C TYR A 129 -7.72 4.82 -6.27
N GLU A 130 -6.42 4.87 -6.08
CA GLU A 130 -5.44 4.11 -6.84
C GLU A 130 -4.96 2.93 -6.01
N LEU A 131 -4.89 1.74 -6.61
CA LEU A 131 -4.19 0.58 -6.05
C LEU A 131 -2.78 0.49 -6.65
N THR A 132 -1.76 0.52 -5.81
CA THR A 132 -0.37 0.23 -6.20
C THR A 132 0.00 -1.17 -5.70
N VAL A 133 0.08 -2.11 -6.64
CA VAL A 133 0.40 -3.53 -6.44
C VAL A 133 1.91 -3.72 -6.65
N ALA A 134 2.64 -3.90 -5.55
CA ALA A 134 4.08 -4.13 -5.56
C ALA A 134 4.39 -5.62 -5.38
N LEU A 135 4.74 -6.29 -6.46
CA LEU A 135 4.99 -7.74 -6.44
C LEU A 135 6.29 -8.07 -5.71
N ASP A 136 6.38 -9.24 -5.09
CA ASP A 136 7.64 -9.77 -4.58
C ASP A 136 8.41 -10.53 -5.68
N ALA A 137 9.45 -11.27 -5.26
CA ALA A 137 10.20 -12.15 -6.16
C ALA A 137 9.38 -13.33 -6.68
N ASN A 138 8.29 -13.71 -6.00
CA ASN A 138 7.38 -14.78 -6.39
C ASN A 138 6.22 -14.29 -7.28
N GLY A 139 6.17 -12.99 -7.58
CA GLY A 139 5.08 -12.40 -8.36
C GLY A 139 3.77 -12.28 -7.57
N ALA A 140 3.83 -12.25 -6.24
CA ALA A 140 2.68 -12.13 -5.35
C ALA A 140 2.62 -10.75 -4.67
N ALA A 141 1.40 -10.31 -4.33
CA ALA A 141 1.18 -9.17 -3.44
C ALA A 141 -0.15 -9.29 -2.71
N ALA A 142 -0.20 -8.78 -1.48
CA ALA A 142 -1.43 -8.69 -0.71
C ALA A 142 -1.56 -7.32 -0.05
N GLY A 143 -2.79 -6.91 0.23
CA GLY A 143 -3.04 -5.69 0.98
C GLY A 143 -4.48 -5.60 1.40
N GLU A 144 -4.81 -4.53 2.11
CA GLU A 144 -6.13 -4.35 2.65
C GLU A 144 -6.46 -2.86 2.75
N VAL A 145 -7.75 -2.56 2.72
CA VAL A 145 -8.27 -1.23 3.05
C VAL A 145 -9.42 -1.36 4.03
N PHE A 146 -9.42 -0.45 5.00
CA PHE A 146 -10.49 -0.25 5.98
C PHE A 146 -11.14 1.10 5.72
N LEU A 147 -12.45 1.16 5.53
CA LEU A 147 -13.21 2.39 5.28
C LEU A 147 -14.40 2.46 6.21
N ASP A 148 -14.58 3.59 6.87
CA ASP A 148 -15.75 3.91 7.69
C ASP A 148 -16.21 5.35 7.40
N ASP A 149 -17.12 5.88 8.20
CA ASP A 149 -17.57 7.27 8.08
C ASP A 149 -16.55 8.31 8.59
N GLY A 150 -15.46 7.86 9.23
CA GLY A 150 -14.39 8.68 9.79
C GLY A 150 -14.77 9.59 10.96
N VAL A 151 -15.99 9.48 11.50
CA VAL A 151 -16.53 10.42 12.51
C VAL A 151 -17.19 9.71 13.67
N SER A 152 -18.02 8.70 13.41
CA SER A 152 -18.81 8.05 14.45
C SER A 152 -18.06 6.88 15.10
N PHE A 153 -18.70 6.28 16.10
CA PHE A 153 -18.25 5.01 16.70
C PHE A 153 -18.96 3.79 16.08
N ASP A 154 -19.64 3.94 14.95
CA ASP A 154 -20.39 2.83 14.34
C ASP A 154 -19.47 1.70 13.90
N PHE A 155 -18.19 1.97 13.65
CA PHE A 155 -17.19 0.94 13.37
C PHE A 155 -17.09 -0.11 14.49
N VAL A 156 -17.39 0.24 15.75
CA VAL A 156 -17.44 -0.72 16.88
C VAL A 156 -18.54 -1.76 16.68
N ARG A 157 -19.62 -1.39 16.00
CA ARG A 157 -20.79 -2.23 15.69
C ARG A 157 -20.78 -2.76 14.25
N GLY A 158 -19.65 -2.71 13.55
CA GLY A 158 -19.52 -3.20 12.18
C GLY A 158 -19.84 -2.17 11.10
N GLY A 159 -20.00 -0.89 11.46
CA GLY A 159 -20.19 0.25 10.56
C GLY A 159 -18.93 0.63 9.78
N PHE A 160 -18.24 -0.35 9.21
CA PHE A 160 -17.06 -0.20 8.36
C PHE A 160 -17.10 -1.22 7.21
N ALA A 161 -16.32 -0.96 6.15
CA ALA A 161 -16.01 -1.88 5.07
C ALA A 161 -14.53 -2.24 5.14
N ARG A 162 -14.23 -3.53 5.06
CA ARG A 162 -12.86 -4.05 5.00
C ARG A 162 -12.71 -4.91 3.75
N THR A 163 -11.77 -4.56 2.89
CA THR A 163 -11.56 -5.24 1.61
C THR A 163 -10.11 -5.71 1.53
N ALA A 164 -9.92 -7.02 1.41
CA ALA A 164 -8.62 -7.61 1.14
C ALA A 164 -8.38 -7.64 -0.37
N PHE A 165 -7.16 -7.30 -0.77
CA PHE A 165 -6.65 -7.40 -2.12
C PHE A 165 -5.58 -8.47 -2.19
N SER A 166 -5.59 -9.27 -3.26
CA SER A 166 -4.58 -10.28 -3.51
C SER A 166 -4.23 -10.33 -4.99
N TYR A 167 -2.93 -10.34 -5.28
CA TYR A 167 -2.37 -10.63 -6.59
C TYR A 167 -1.57 -11.93 -6.52
N ALA A 168 -1.94 -12.91 -7.33
CA ALA A 168 -1.15 -14.12 -7.55
C ALA A 168 -1.51 -14.75 -8.90
N ASN A 169 -0.55 -15.44 -9.53
CA ASN A 169 -0.77 -16.22 -10.75
C ASN A 169 -1.49 -15.44 -11.88
N GLY A 170 -1.10 -14.18 -12.09
CA GLY A 170 -1.70 -13.35 -13.13
C GLY A 170 -3.12 -12.88 -12.82
N LYS A 171 -3.55 -12.89 -11.55
CA LYS A 171 -4.89 -12.46 -11.15
C LYS A 171 -4.82 -11.53 -9.95
N LEU A 172 -5.37 -10.32 -10.09
CA LEU A 172 -5.69 -9.42 -8.98
C LEU A 172 -7.14 -9.67 -8.57
N SER A 173 -7.42 -9.74 -7.29
CA SER A 173 -8.77 -9.89 -6.75
C SER A 173 -8.99 -9.03 -5.53
N ALA A 174 -10.24 -8.66 -5.32
CA ALA A 174 -10.73 -8.08 -4.08
C ALA A 174 -11.83 -8.95 -3.52
N ALA A 175 -11.88 -9.06 -2.21
CA ALA A 175 -12.97 -9.70 -1.49
C ALA A 175 -13.18 -9.00 -0.13
N PRO A 176 -14.42 -8.97 0.37
CA PRO A 176 -14.66 -8.57 1.75
C PRO A 176 -13.82 -9.39 2.73
N ALA A 177 -13.11 -8.71 3.63
CA ALA A 177 -12.36 -9.33 4.71
C ALA A 177 -13.23 -9.33 5.97
N HIS A 178 -13.99 -10.43 6.16
CA HIS A 178 -14.88 -10.59 7.31
C HIS A 178 -14.18 -11.17 8.54
N GLU A 179 -12.95 -11.64 8.42
CA GLU A 179 -12.23 -12.17 9.56
C GLU A 179 -11.76 -11.03 10.47
N CYS A 180 -12.55 -10.82 11.51
CA CYS A 180 -12.03 -10.42 12.80
C CYS A 180 -10.84 -11.32 13.10
N ASP A 181 -9.66 -10.69 13.09
CA ASP A 181 -8.34 -11.27 13.29
C ASP A 181 -8.43 -12.48 14.22
N ALA A 182 -7.93 -13.66 13.82
CA ALA A 182 -7.92 -14.85 14.68
C ALA A 182 -7.35 -14.53 16.09
N ARG A 183 -6.48 -13.51 16.15
CA ARG A 183 -5.93 -12.88 17.34
C ARG A 183 -6.94 -12.12 18.20
N ALA A 184 -7.91 -11.41 17.63
CA ALA A 184 -8.99 -10.71 18.34
C ALA A 184 -9.99 -11.69 18.97
N ARG A 185 -10.33 -12.79 18.27
CA ARG A 185 -11.12 -13.89 18.86
C ARG A 185 -10.38 -14.58 20.00
N ALA A 186 -9.07 -14.79 19.85
CA ALA A 186 -8.23 -15.34 20.92
C ALA A 186 -8.17 -14.45 22.18
N LEU A 187 -8.46 -13.15 22.05
CA LEU A 187 -8.55 -12.20 23.15
C LEU A 187 -9.98 -11.98 23.68
N GLY A 188 -10.97 -12.74 23.20
CA GLY A 188 -12.36 -12.64 23.67
C GLY A 188 -13.06 -11.34 23.27
N VAL A 189 -12.57 -10.63 22.26
CA VAL A 189 -13.21 -9.41 21.75
C VAL A 189 -14.33 -9.82 20.80
N GLU A 190 -15.59 -9.49 21.14
CA GLU A 190 -16.70 -9.50 20.19
C GLU A 190 -16.46 -8.41 19.15
N ALA A 191 -15.73 -8.78 18.09
CA ALA A 191 -15.54 -7.91 16.96
C ALA A 191 -16.73 -8.12 16.02
N ALA A 192 -17.45 -7.03 15.74
CA ALA A 192 -18.55 -7.06 14.80
C ALA A 192 -18.03 -7.43 13.41
N ASP A 193 -18.70 -8.36 12.73
CA ASP A 193 -18.43 -8.65 11.33
C ASP A 193 -18.66 -7.35 10.54
N GLY A 194 -17.60 -6.85 9.89
CA GLY A 194 -17.66 -5.64 9.07
C GLY A 194 -18.61 -5.81 7.88
N GLY A 195 -19.10 -4.69 7.35
CA GLY A 195 -19.98 -4.65 6.19
C GLY A 195 -21.17 -3.68 6.30
N GLY A 196 -21.34 -3.04 7.47
CA GLY A 196 -22.40 -2.05 7.70
C GLY A 196 -22.16 -0.69 7.03
N PHE A 197 -20.97 -0.47 6.45
CA PHE A 197 -20.64 0.74 5.69
C PHE A 197 -20.51 0.44 4.20
N ALA A 198 -21.14 1.26 3.37
CA ALA A 198 -21.08 1.15 1.91
C ALA A 198 -20.33 2.38 1.34
N PRO A 199 -19.01 2.30 1.13
CA PRO A 199 -18.25 3.42 0.59
C PRO A 199 -18.68 3.70 -0.86
N ALA A 200 -18.90 4.98 -1.18
CA ALA A 200 -19.16 5.42 -2.56
C ALA A 200 -17.88 5.42 -3.43
N ASN A 201 -16.72 5.14 -2.84
CA ASN A 201 -15.42 5.19 -3.49
C ASN A 201 -15.24 4.04 -4.48
N VAL A 202 -14.54 4.33 -5.58
CA VAL A 202 -14.14 3.35 -6.60
C VAL A 202 -12.63 3.34 -6.77
N VAL A 203 -12.10 2.24 -7.31
CA VAL A 203 -10.75 2.17 -7.85
C VAL A 203 -10.75 2.80 -9.24
N GLU A 204 -10.12 3.96 -9.39
CA GLU A 204 -9.99 4.64 -10.70
C GLU A 204 -8.66 4.31 -11.41
N ARG A 205 -7.69 3.74 -10.69
CA ARG A 205 -6.38 3.42 -11.25
C ARG A 205 -5.77 2.20 -10.56
N ILE A 206 -5.19 1.31 -11.34
CA ILE A 206 -4.38 0.18 -10.84
C ILE A 206 -3.00 0.30 -11.46
N VAL A 207 -1.98 0.24 -10.61
CA VAL A 207 -0.57 0.20 -11.02
C VAL A 207 0.02 -1.12 -10.51
N VAL A 208 0.62 -1.91 -11.40
CA VAL A 208 1.31 -3.15 -11.02
C VAL A 208 2.79 -3.02 -11.31
N LEU A 209 3.62 -3.23 -10.27
CA LEU A 209 5.07 -3.15 -10.30
C LEU A 209 5.68 -4.54 -10.20
N GLY A 210 6.77 -4.79 -10.93
CA GLY A 210 7.51 -6.07 -10.84
C GLY A 210 6.94 -7.20 -11.67
N LEU A 211 6.12 -6.90 -12.67
CA LEU A 211 5.68 -7.88 -13.65
C LEU A 211 6.87 -8.35 -14.51
N PRO A 212 6.97 -9.66 -14.85
CA PRO A 212 8.12 -10.18 -15.58
C PRO A 212 8.16 -9.71 -17.05
N ALA A 213 7.01 -9.43 -17.64
CA ALA A 213 6.85 -8.89 -18.98
C ALA A 213 5.52 -8.13 -19.09
N SER A 214 5.35 -7.37 -20.16
CA SER A 214 4.04 -6.80 -20.48
C SER A 214 3.04 -7.93 -20.80
N PRO A 215 1.85 -7.97 -20.19
CA PRO A 215 0.83 -8.93 -20.58
C PRO A 215 0.36 -8.64 -22.01
N LYS A 216 -0.19 -9.67 -22.67
CA LYS A 216 -0.86 -9.57 -23.97
C LYS A 216 -2.27 -8.97 -23.85
N ALA A 217 -2.96 -9.24 -22.74
CA ALA A 217 -4.29 -8.74 -22.48
C ALA A 217 -4.55 -8.59 -20.98
N VAL A 218 -5.46 -7.67 -20.64
CA VAL A 218 -5.97 -7.49 -19.28
C VAL A 218 -7.49 -7.48 -19.35
N ALA A 219 -8.15 -8.23 -18.47
CA ALA A 219 -9.60 -8.27 -18.38
C ALA A 219 -10.07 -7.83 -16.98
N VAL A 220 -10.94 -6.82 -16.91
CA VAL A 220 -11.56 -6.35 -15.67
C VAL A 220 -12.99 -6.88 -15.64
N ALA A 221 -13.33 -7.68 -14.63
CA ALA A 221 -14.64 -8.35 -14.52
C ALA A 221 -15.04 -9.07 -15.82
N GLY A 222 -14.08 -9.75 -16.47
CA GLY A 222 -14.28 -10.49 -17.72
C GLY A 222 -14.31 -9.64 -19.00
N ARG A 223 -14.17 -8.31 -18.92
CA ARG A 223 -14.12 -7.42 -20.10
C ARG A 223 -12.69 -6.97 -20.38
N ALA A 224 -12.24 -7.11 -21.62
CA ALA A 224 -10.93 -6.62 -22.02
C ALA A 224 -10.84 -5.09 -21.84
N VAL A 225 -9.70 -4.62 -21.31
CA VAL A 225 -9.42 -3.20 -21.10
C VAL A 225 -8.06 -2.83 -21.66
N ASP A 226 -7.93 -1.56 -22.06
CA ASP A 226 -6.63 -0.99 -22.41
C ASP A 226 -5.76 -0.77 -21.16
N PHE A 227 -4.46 -0.95 -21.32
CA PHE A 227 -3.46 -0.64 -20.30
C PHE A 227 -2.24 0.01 -20.95
N SER A 228 -1.45 0.72 -20.15
CA SER A 228 -0.14 1.22 -20.57
C SER A 228 0.97 0.47 -19.84
N TRP A 229 2.06 0.16 -20.55
CA TRP A 229 3.27 -0.40 -19.97
C TRP A 229 4.42 0.60 -20.12
N THR A 230 5.02 1.03 -19.02
CA THR A 230 6.13 1.99 -19.05
C THR A 230 7.11 1.68 -17.94
N ALA A 231 8.39 1.57 -18.29
CA ALA A 231 9.49 1.33 -17.34
C ALA A 231 9.22 0.15 -16.38
N GLY A 232 8.64 -0.95 -16.86
CA GLY A 232 8.37 -2.15 -16.05
C GLY A 232 7.12 -2.07 -15.16
N ALA A 233 6.33 -1.01 -15.28
CA ALA A 233 5.05 -0.87 -14.60
C ALA A 233 3.87 -0.89 -15.57
N LEU A 234 2.87 -1.68 -15.22
CA LEU A 234 1.57 -1.68 -15.89
C LEU A 234 0.64 -0.66 -15.22
N THR A 235 -0.12 0.09 -16.00
CA THR A 235 -1.18 0.97 -15.49
C THR A 235 -2.49 0.72 -16.23
N ILE A 236 -3.55 0.44 -15.45
CA ILE A 236 -4.94 0.43 -15.91
C ILE A 236 -5.59 1.73 -15.43
N ARG A 237 -6.31 2.43 -16.32
CA ARG A 237 -7.03 3.67 -15.99
C ARG A 237 -8.54 3.44 -16.11
N ARG A 238 -9.31 3.97 -15.16
CA ARG A 238 -10.77 3.86 -15.07
C ARG A 238 -11.29 2.42 -15.14
N PRO A 239 -10.80 1.49 -14.28
CA PRO A 239 -11.45 0.19 -14.14
C PRO A 239 -12.80 0.30 -13.42
N ASP A 240 -13.04 1.41 -12.69
CA ASP A 240 -14.30 1.77 -12.02
C ASP A 240 -14.86 0.66 -11.12
N LEU A 241 -13.95 -0.07 -10.45
CA LEU A 241 -14.27 -1.16 -9.55
C LEU A 241 -14.66 -0.61 -8.17
N PRO A 242 -15.65 -1.17 -7.47
CA PRO A 242 -16.04 -0.69 -6.15
C PRO A 242 -14.93 -0.96 -5.12
N MET A 243 -14.72 -0.05 -4.17
CA MET A 243 -13.75 -0.26 -3.08
C MET A 243 -14.20 -1.34 -2.07
N ALA A 244 -15.51 -1.59 -1.98
CA ALA A 244 -16.10 -2.66 -1.19
C ALA A 244 -16.81 -3.66 -2.11
N GLY A 245 -16.66 -4.95 -1.80
CA GLY A 245 -17.23 -6.05 -2.57
C GLY A 245 -16.19 -6.87 -3.33
N ALA A 246 -16.68 -7.88 -4.05
CA ALA A 246 -15.82 -8.85 -4.74
C ALA A 246 -15.66 -8.51 -6.22
N TRP A 247 -14.43 -8.52 -6.71
CA TRP A 247 -14.11 -8.37 -8.13
C TRP A 247 -12.75 -9.00 -8.46
N ALA A 248 -12.49 -9.18 -9.75
CA ALA A 248 -11.21 -9.69 -10.23
C ALA A 248 -10.75 -8.96 -11.50
N VAL A 249 -9.43 -8.91 -11.68
CA VAL A 249 -8.73 -8.47 -12.87
C VAL A 249 -7.73 -9.56 -13.27
N ASP A 250 -7.90 -10.09 -14.48
CA ASP A 250 -7.08 -11.16 -15.03
C ASP A 250 -6.05 -10.61 -16.01
N PHE A 251 -4.82 -11.12 -15.93
CA PHE A 251 -3.67 -10.72 -16.73
C PHE A 251 -3.18 -11.92 -17.53
N THR A 252 -3.20 -11.80 -18.85
CA THR A 252 -2.77 -12.87 -19.78
C THR A 252 -1.39 -12.53 -20.33
N PHE A 253 -0.39 -13.39 -20.09
CA PHE A 253 0.99 -13.20 -20.55
C PHE A 253 1.30 -13.97 -21.85
#